data_AF-A0A7S2QBM2-F1
#
_entry.id   AF-A0A7S2QBM2-F1
#
_cell.length_a   1.000
_cell.length_b   1.000
_cell.length_c   1.000
_cell.angle_alpha   90.00
_cell.angle_beta   90.00
_cell.angle_gamma   90.00
#
_symmetry.space_group_name_H-M   'P 1'
#
loop_
_entity.id
_entity.type
_entity.pdbx_description
1 polymer ?
#
loop_
_entity_poly.entity_id
_entity_poly.type
_entity_poly.pdbx_seq_one_letter_code
_entity_poly.pdbx_strand_id
1 'polypeptide(L)'
;KENKLWSAFPGFGSISHSTGRCGSACFLRANPCLSGTVRSAGAVVRYSNLTYSEAEDAPCPLPYRGSLRVKCGTSGVDVVSGRCLRSCPGGAYFDRSFEVAYAGSLH
;
A
#
# COMPACT_ATOMS: atom_id res chain seq x y z
N LYS A 1 27.59 37.27 -14.27
CA LYS A 1 28.34 36.01 -14.15
C LYS A 1 27.65 35.17 -13.08
N GLU A 2 26.70 34.33 -13.48
CA GLU A 2 25.92 33.51 -12.57
C GLU A 2 26.59 32.13 -12.42
N ASN A 3 26.94 31.79 -11.19
CA ASN A 3 27.69 30.59 -10.84
C ASN A 3 26.72 29.40 -10.78
N LYS A 4 26.48 28.73 -11.92
CA LYS A 4 25.77 27.44 -11.92
C LYS A 4 26.69 26.38 -11.30
N LEU A 5 26.40 26.01 -10.06
CA LEU A 5 27.28 25.13 -9.25
C LEU A 5 27.20 23.64 -9.60
N TRP A 6 26.30 23.22 -10.50
CA TRP A 6 26.29 21.86 -11.06
C TRP A 6 25.31 21.75 -12.23
N SER A 7 25.60 20.83 -13.15
CA SER A 7 24.72 20.39 -14.21
C SER A 7 24.83 18.87 -14.34
N ALA A 8 23.71 18.16 -14.23
CA ALA A 8 23.68 16.71 -14.37
C ALA A 8 23.62 16.34 -15.86
N PHE A 9 24.60 15.57 -16.32
CA PHE A 9 24.56 14.89 -17.62
C PHE A 9 23.89 13.52 -17.44
N PRO A 10 23.15 13.00 -18.45
CA PRO A 10 22.57 11.67 -18.35
C PRO A 10 23.70 10.65 -18.26
N GLY A 11 23.94 10.13 -17.05
CA GLY A 11 24.91 9.07 -16.78
C GLY A 11 25.98 9.37 -15.73
N PHE A 12 26.24 10.62 -15.34
CA PHE A 12 27.22 10.92 -14.28
C PHE A 12 26.91 12.25 -13.59
N GLY A 13 26.57 12.18 -12.29
CA GLY A 13 26.46 13.31 -11.39
C GLY A 13 27.08 12.94 -10.04
N SER A 14 28.04 13.74 -9.57
CA SER A 14 28.67 13.58 -8.26
C SER A 14 27.90 14.38 -7.20
N ILE A 15 27.60 13.71 -6.09
CA ILE A 15 26.81 14.27 -4.98
C ILE A 15 27.72 15.16 -4.14
N SER A 16 27.40 16.45 -4.01
CA SER A 16 28.23 17.43 -3.30
C SER A 16 28.11 17.35 -1.76
N HIS A 17 27.05 16.72 -1.23
CA HIS A 17 26.97 16.35 0.18
C HIS A 17 26.13 15.09 0.34
N SER A 18 26.79 13.98 0.66
CA SER A 18 26.16 12.70 0.98
C SER A 18 26.94 12.11 2.13
N THR A 19 26.28 11.91 3.27
CA THR A 19 26.83 11.18 4.42
C THR A 19 26.97 9.68 4.15
N GLY A 20 26.93 9.24 2.90
CA GLY A 20 26.95 7.84 2.48
C GLY A 20 26.37 7.68 1.08
N ARG A 21 27.16 7.05 0.21
CA ARG A 21 26.88 6.73 -1.21
C ARG A 21 25.38 6.57 -1.49
N CYS A 22 24.80 7.48 -2.26
CA CYS A 22 23.47 7.23 -2.80
C CYS A 22 23.56 6.21 -3.94
N GLY A 23 23.62 4.94 -3.56
CA GLY A 23 23.35 3.82 -4.46
C GLY A 23 21.87 3.79 -4.86
N SER A 24 21.46 2.78 -5.64
CA SER A 24 20.07 2.55 -6.05
C SER A 24 19.06 2.69 -4.89
N ALA A 25 19.46 2.33 -3.67
CA ALA A 25 18.67 2.52 -2.45
C ALA A 25 18.27 3.98 -2.16
N CYS A 26 19.11 5.00 -2.42
CA CYS A 26 18.71 6.40 -2.22
C CYS A 26 17.70 6.86 -3.28
N PHE A 27 17.88 6.46 -4.54
CA PHE A 27 16.96 6.81 -5.62
C PHE A 27 15.56 6.20 -5.37
N LEU A 28 15.51 4.97 -4.85
CA LEU A 28 14.26 4.33 -4.43
C LEU A 28 13.62 4.99 -3.19
N ARG A 29 14.41 5.70 -2.37
CA ARG A 29 13.92 6.45 -1.19
C ARG A 29 13.42 7.85 -1.54
N ALA A 30 13.88 8.44 -2.63
CA ALA A 30 13.46 9.77 -3.07
C ALA A 30 12.15 9.74 -3.88
N ASN A 31 11.83 8.62 -4.52
CA ASN A 31 10.61 8.51 -5.33
C ASN A 31 9.38 8.26 -4.45
N PRO A 32 8.39 9.15 -4.46
CA PRO A 32 7.11 8.90 -3.80
C PRO A 32 6.36 7.78 -4.53
N CYS A 33 5.67 6.94 -3.76
CA CYS A 33 4.69 6.03 -4.33
C CYS A 33 3.47 6.84 -4.76
N LEU A 34 3.22 6.89 -6.07
CA LEU A 34 2.05 7.55 -6.63
C LEU A 34 0.76 6.89 -6.12
N SER A 35 -0.29 7.69 -5.97
CA SER A 35 -1.63 7.21 -5.63
C SER A 35 -2.05 6.11 -6.58
N GLY A 36 -2.61 5.04 -6.03
CA GLY A 36 -2.90 3.85 -6.80
C GLY A 36 -3.93 2.96 -6.12
N THR A 37 -3.92 1.69 -6.49
CA THR A 37 -4.83 0.69 -5.93
C THR A 37 -4.10 -0.58 -5.51
N VAL A 38 -4.46 -1.12 -4.36
CA VAL A 38 -4.00 -2.43 -3.87
C VAL A 38 -5.17 -3.40 -3.79
N ARG A 39 -4.91 -4.70 -3.99
CA ARG A 39 -5.93 -5.76 -3.84
C ARG A 39 -5.75 -6.48 -2.52
N SER A 40 -6.83 -6.57 -1.74
CA SER A 40 -6.90 -7.39 -0.51
C SER A 40 -8.22 -8.14 -0.45
N ALA A 41 -8.18 -9.48 -0.35
CA ALA A 41 -9.37 -10.34 -0.21
C ALA A 41 -10.48 -10.06 -1.24
N GLY A 42 -10.10 -9.68 -2.47
CA GLY A 42 -11.03 -9.32 -3.55
C GLY A 42 -11.48 -7.85 -3.57
N ALA A 43 -11.17 -7.06 -2.54
CA ALA A 43 -11.41 -5.62 -2.52
C ALA A 43 -10.28 -4.85 -3.21
N VAL A 44 -10.63 -3.82 -3.99
CA VAL A 44 -9.69 -2.87 -4.59
C VAL A 44 -9.67 -1.60 -3.75
N VAL A 45 -8.62 -1.41 -2.97
CA VAL A 45 -8.48 -0.26 -2.06
C VAL A 45 -7.61 0.80 -2.71
N ARG A 46 -8.10 2.04 -2.72
CA ARG A 46 -7.35 3.21 -3.21
C ARG A 46 -6.52 3.79 -2.07
N TYR A 47 -5.28 4.17 -2.38
CA TYR A 47 -4.39 4.87 -1.45
C TYR A 47 -3.84 6.15 -2.10
N SER A 48 -3.42 7.11 -1.28
CA SER A 48 -2.98 8.43 -1.74
C SER A 48 -1.48 8.45 -2.11
N ASN A 49 -0.92 9.61 -2.44
CA ASN A 49 0.53 9.70 -2.70
C ASN A 49 1.29 9.54 -1.38
N LEU A 50 2.21 8.58 -1.32
CA LEU A 50 2.97 8.26 -0.12
C LEU A 50 4.46 8.56 -0.32
N THR A 51 5.10 9.20 0.65
CA THR A 51 6.55 9.32 0.68
C THR A 51 7.19 8.02 1.13
N TYR A 52 8.48 7.83 0.85
CA TYR A 52 9.18 6.61 1.26
C TYR A 52 9.06 6.38 2.78
N SER A 53 8.74 5.14 3.16
CA SER A 53 8.49 4.70 4.54
C SER A 53 7.25 5.28 5.21
N GLU A 54 6.49 6.15 4.55
CA GLU A 54 5.21 6.64 5.02
C GLU A 54 4.16 5.53 4.97
N ALA A 55 3.33 5.48 6.02
CA ALA A 55 2.25 4.53 6.14
C ALA A 55 0.92 5.27 6.26
N GLU A 56 -0.06 4.84 5.49
CA GLU A 56 -1.42 5.37 5.47
C GLU A 56 -2.42 4.26 5.75
N ASP A 57 -3.46 4.58 6.52
CA ASP A 57 -4.60 3.70 6.76
C ASP A 57 -5.70 4.00 5.72
N ALA A 58 -5.78 3.18 4.68
CA ALA A 58 -6.77 3.30 3.62
C ALA A 58 -8.05 2.53 4.00
N PRO A 59 -9.23 3.19 4.04
CA PRO A 59 -10.48 2.53 4.37
C PRO A 59 -10.93 1.59 3.23
N CYS A 60 -11.51 0.45 3.59
CA CYS A 60 -12.04 -0.48 2.61
C CYS A 60 -13.33 0.07 1.97
N PRO A 61 -13.49 -0.05 0.64
CA PRO A 61 -14.73 0.35 -0.02
C PRO A 61 -15.87 -0.61 0.32
N LEU A 62 -17.11 -0.10 0.34
CA LEU A 62 -18.31 -0.94 0.44
C LEU A 62 -18.34 -1.97 -0.71
N PRO A 63 -18.73 -3.23 -0.47
CA PRO A 63 -19.36 -3.80 0.73
C PRO A 63 -18.38 -4.35 1.79
N TYR A 64 -17.09 -4.10 1.66
CA TYR A 64 -16.08 -4.60 2.59
C TYR A 64 -15.99 -3.69 3.82
N ARG A 65 -15.61 -4.28 4.96
CA ARG A 65 -15.37 -3.59 6.23
C ARG A 65 -13.91 -3.77 6.66
N GLY A 66 -13.37 -2.75 7.30
CA GLY A 66 -11.99 -2.71 7.78
C GLY A 66 -11.18 -1.60 7.13
N SER A 67 -9.88 -1.61 7.40
CA SER A 67 -8.89 -0.73 6.81
C SER A 67 -7.64 -1.54 6.43
N LEU A 68 -6.91 -1.05 5.44
CA LEU A 68 -5.58 -1.54 5.07
C LEU A 68 -4.56 -0.48 5.43
N ARG A 69 -3.51 -0.89 6.15
CA ARG A 69 -2.34 -0.07 6.38
C ARG A 69 -1.31 -0.36 5.29
N VAL A 70 -1.18 0.58 4.37
CA VAL A 70 -0.23 0.51 3.27
C VAL A 70 1.00 1.34 3.60
N LYS A 71 2.17 0.91 3.12
CA LYS A 71 3.44 1.63 3.30
C LYS A 71 4.21 1.67 1.99
N CYS A 72 4.79 2.81 1.68
CA CYS A 72 5.70 2.91 0.53
C CYS A 72 7.09 2.33 0.88
N GLY A 73 7.47 1.26 0.20
CA GLY A 73 8.76 0.58 0.30
C GLY A 73 9.67 0.88 -0.90
N THR A 74 10.76 0.12 -1.01
CA THR A 74 11.72 0.28 -2.12
C THR A 74 11.22 -0.30 -3.43
N SER A 75 10.28 -1.25 -3.40
CA SER A 75 9.73 -1.94 -4.57
C SER A 75 8.34 -1.42 -4.98
N GLY A 76 7.81 -0.42 -4.29
CA GLY A 76 6.45 0.08 -4.45
C GLY A 76 5.69 0.09 -3.13
N VAL A 77 4.36 -0.04 -3.21
CA VAL A 77 3.50 -0.03 -2.03
C VAL A 77 3.28 -1.44 -1.51
N ASP A 78 3.57 -1.63 -0.23
CA ASP A 78 3.38 -2.88 0.50
C ASP A 78 2.25 -2.75 1.52
N VAL A 79 1.49 -3.82 1.72
CA VAL A 79 0.46 -3.87 2.78
C VAL A 79 1.12 -4.38 4.06
N VAL A 80 1.19 -3.53 5.08
CA VAL A 80 1.87 -3.83 6.35
C VAL A 80 0.92 -4.51 7.34
N SER A 81 -0.34 -4.06 7.38
CA SER A 81 -1.36 -4.63 8.26
C SER A 81 -2.77 -4.31 7.78
N GLY A 82 -3.76 -4.92 8.43
CA GLY A 82 -5.17 -4.75 8.09
C GLY A 82 -5.63 -5.66 6.95
N ARG A 83 -6.96 -5.86 6.87
CA ARG A 83 -7.63 -6.63 5.82
C ARG A 83 -8.99 -6.02 5.54
N CYS A 84 -9.38 -6.05 4.26
CA CYS A 84 -10.77 -5.81 3.88
C CYS A 84 -11.54 -7.10 4.01
N LEU A 85 -12.47 -7.15 4.96
CA LEU A 85 -13.31 -8.30 5.20
C LEU A 85 -14.69 -8.08 4.61
N ARG A 86 -15.22 -9.07 3.92
CA ARG A 86 -16.60 -9.06 3.45
C ARG A 86 -17.50 -9.60 4.55
N SER A 87 -18.64 -8.95 4.74
CA SER A 87 -19.67 -9.46 5.65
C SER A 87 -20.39 -10.63 4.99
N CYS A 88 -20.26 -11.81 5.60
CA CYS A 88 -21.09 -12.97 5.28
C CYS A 88 -22.26 -12.99 6.26
N PRO A 89 -23.51 -12.77 5.79
CA PRO A 89 -24.67 -12.83 6.66
C PRO A 89 -24.80 -14.23 7.25
N GLY A 90 -25.15 -14.31 8.53
CA GLY A 90 -25.50 -15.58 9.16
C GLY A 90 -26.76 -16.16 8.54
N GLY A 91 -26.91 -17.47 8.65
CA GLY A 91 -28.05 -18.19 8.09
C GLY A 91 -28.14 -19.59 8.65
N ALA A 92 -29.11 -20.35 8.17
CA ALA A 92 -29.21 -21.77 8.46
C ALA A 92 -29.12 -22.52 7.13
N TYR A 93 -28.22 -23.50 7.08
CA TYR A 93 -28.21 -24.46 5.98
C TYR A 93 -29.14 -25.61 6.37
N PHE A 94 -30.19 -25.79 5.57
CA PHE A 94 -31.12 -26.89 5.70
C PHE A 94 -30.78 -27.97 4.67
N ASP A 95 -30.38 -29.14 5.17
CA ASP A 95 -30.50 -30.39 4.42
C ASP A 95 -31.66 -31.21 5.00
N ARG A 96 -32.17 -32.18 4.22
CA ARG A 96 -33.39 -32.96 4.55
C ARG A 96 -33.39 -33.62 5.94
N SER A 97 -32.26 -33.74 6.61
CA SER A 97 -32.16 -34.28 7.96
C SER A 97 -31.37 -33.43 8.96
N PHE A 98 -30.78 -32.29 8.56
CA PHE A 98 -30.06 -31.43 9.49
C PHE A 98 -30.20 -29.95 9.17
N GLU A 99 -30.37 -29.16 10.23
CA GLU A 99 -30.26 -27.71 10.21
C GLU A 99 -28.95 -27.32 10.87
N VAL A 100 -28.04 -26.71 10.11
CA VAL A 100 -26.81 -26.11 10.64
C VAL A 100 -26.96 -24.61 10.58
N ALA A 101 -27.29 -24.01 11.73
CA ALA A 101 -27.22 -22.57 11.92
C ALA A 101 -25.75 -22.13 11.98
N TYR A 102 -25.40 -21.12 11.20
CA TYR A 102 -24.08 -20.49 11.22
C TYR A 102 -24.21 -18.99 11.50
N ALA A 103 -23.32 -18.51 12.37
CA ALA A 103 -23.24 -17.09 12.68
C ALA A 103 -22.68 -16.31 11.49
N GLY A 104 -23.08 -15.04 11.37
CA GLY A 104 -22.44 -14.12 10.43
C GLY A 104 -20.97 -13.95 10.76
N SER A 105 -20.13 -13.93 9.74
CA SER A 105 -18.68 -13.80 9.89
C SER A 105 -18.10 -12.78 8.92
N LEU A 106 -16.95 -12.23 9.27
CA LEU A 106 -16.17 -11.34 8.43
C LEU A 106 -15.03 -12.16 7.82
N HIS A 107 -14.96 -12.23 6.50
CA HIS A 107 -14.00 -13.06 5.77
C HIS A 107 -13.20 -12.27 4.73
#